data_AF-A0A9D8FG89-F1
#
_entry.id   AF-A0A9D8FG89-F1
#
_cell.length_a   1.000
_cell.length_b   1.000
_cell.length_c   1.000
_cell.angle_alpha   90.00
_cell.angle_beta   90.00
_cell.angle_gamma   90.00
#
_symmetry.space_group_name_H-M   'P 1'
#
loop_
_entity.id
_entity.type
_entity.pdbx_description
1 polymer ?
#
loop_
_entity_poly.entity_id
_entity_poly.type
_entity_poly.pdbx_seq_one_letter_code
_entity_poly.pdbx_strand_id
1 'polypeptide(L)'
;MSSDSIELIDGGAGTNYIVGTNASDTLDFSSTLLTNIAAIKGEQGNDNITGSEGSDVIIGGEGNDKLRGGGGNDTFIVEGQLDGFDRMIGGEGEDQVLGSGGDDTFGFQRLLSSDSIELIDGGTGTNYIVGTNASDMLDFSATHLTNITAIKGGLGNDKITGSEGSDNIIGGKGNDTLRGGAGSDTYSFDLNFGIDTIINQDSSINKVDTAYFSDASFDELWFSRNSNHLQITQSGTDNQITVRNWYSNSEYQMDSIETDSSVLLNNQVELLVSAMASYDVPLGVGNVIPQDTKDALVVTLAETWQTL
;
A
#
# COMPACT_ATOMS: atom_id res chain seq x y z
N MET A 1 47.54 4.75 0.62
CA MET A 1 47.31 3.31 0.40
C MET A 1 46.37 3.27 -0.76
N SER A 2 46.83 2.87 -1.96
CA SER A 2 45.91 2.62 -3.07
C SER A 2 45.04 1.44 -2.61
N SER A 3 43.74 1.67 -2.41
CA SER A 3 42.82 0.57 -2.27
C SER A 3 42.90 -0.21 -3.58
N ASP A 4 43.27 -1.48 -3.51
CA ASP A 4 43.12 -2.39 -4.65
C ASP A 4 41.60 -2.50 -4.90
N SER A 5 41.07 -1.64 -5.76
CA SER A 5 39.70 -1.73 -6.27
C SER A 5 39.72 -2.55 -7.54
N ILE A 6 38.72 -3.41 -7.73
CA ILE A 6 38.48 -3.99 -9.06
C ILE A 6 37.74 -2.92 -9.86
N GLU A 7 38.36 -2.37 -10.89
CA GLU A 7 37.74 -1.33 -11.72
C GLU A 7 36.83 -1.90 -12.81
N LEU A 8 36.97 -3.18 -13.18
CA LEU A 8 36.20 -3.85 -14.24
C LEU A 8 35.95 -5.32 -13.91
N ILE A 9 34.71 -5.76 -14.06
CA ILE A 9 34.33 -7.17 -14.14
C ILE A 9 33.67 -7.41 -15.50
N ASP A 10 34.29 -8.27 -16.31
CA ASP A 10 33.78 -8.67 -17.63
C ASP A 10 33.41 -10.17 -17.64
N GLY A 11 32.13 -10.48 -17.81
CA GLY A 11 31.64 -11.85 -17.94
C GLY A 11 31.99 -12.53 -19.27
N GLY A 12 32.38 -11.77 -20.29
CA GLY A 12 32.66 -12.30 -21.63
C GLY A 12 31.40 -12.83 -22.33
N ALA A 13 31.55 -13.93 -23.10
CA ALA A 13 30.44 -14.49 -23.88
C ALA A 13 29.48 -15.33 -23.01
N GLY A 14 28.19 -15.33 -23.38
CA GLY A 14 27.16 -16.08 -22.67
C GLY A 14 26.40 -15.22 -21.65
N THR A 15 25.64 -15.87 -20.78
CA THR A 15 24.89 -15.21 -19.69
C THR A 15 25.67 -15.43 -18.40
N ASN A 16 26.16 -14.36 -17.79
CA ASN A 16 27.02 -14.42 -16.60
C ASN A 16 26.33 -13.77 -15.41
N TYR A 17 26.58 -14.30 -14.23
CA TYR A 17 26.01 -13.79 -12.99
C TYR A 17 27.11 -13.54 -11.98
N ILE A 18 26.94 -12.50 -11.17
CA ILE A 18 27.63 -12.37 -9.90
C ILE A 18 26.68 -12.96 -8.85
N VAL A 19 27.18 -13.90 -8.04
CA VAL A 19 26.34 -14.65 -7.10
C VAL A 19 27.00 -14.63 -5.73
N GLY A 20 26.22 -14.26 -4.71
CA GLY A 20 26.55 -14.40 -3.30
C GLY A 20 26.52 -15.85 -2.83
N THR A 21 26.33 -16.02 -1.54
CA THR A 21 26.23 -17.27 -0.82
C THR A 21 24.86 -17.35 -0.16
N ASN A 22 24.52 -18.48 0.46
CA ASN A 22 23.26 -18.59 1.21
C ASN A 22 23.33 -17.94 2.61
N ALA A 23 24.24 -16.99 2.80
CA ALA A 23 24.41 -16.26 4.04
C ALA A 23 24.44 -14.77 3.71
N SER A 24 24.17 -13.92 4.71
CA SER A 24 24.25 -12.48 4.55
C SER A 24 25.60 -12.02 3.97
N ASP A 25 25.56 -11.50 2.75
CA ASP A 25 26.67 -11.02 1.98
C ASP A 25 26.70 -9.49 1.90
N THR A 26 27.85 -8.97 1.49
CA THR A 26 28.01 -7.56 1.13
C THR A 26 28.73 -7.50 -0.19
N LEU A 27 28.01 -7.07 -1.22
CA LEU A 27 28.47 -6.92 -2.59
C LEU A 27 28.40 -5.44 -2.96
N ASP A 28 29.55 -4.84 -3.28
CA ASP A 28 29.64 -3.40 -3.57
C ASP A 28 30.39 -3.18 -4.89
N PHE A 29 29.65 -2.74 -5.91
CA PHE A 29 30.14 -2.46 -7.25
C PHE A 29 30.12 -0.97 -7.58
N SER A 30 29.96 -0.09 -6.59
CA SER A 30 29.80 1.36 -6.83
C SER A 30 31.02 2.02 -7.49
N SER A 31 32.18 1.34 -7.47
CA SER A 31 33.41 1.79 -8.13
C SER A 31 33.89 0.85 -9.25
N THR A 32 33.03 -0.07 -9.68
CA THR A 32 33.36 -1.15 -10.60
C THR A 32 32.49 -1.06 -11.84
N LEU A 33 33.11 -1.05 -13.02
CA LEU A 33 32.36 -1.19 -14.27
C LEU A 33 31.97 -2.67 -14.45
N LEU A 34 30.68 -2.95 -14.60
CA LEU A 34 30.17 -4.29 -14.91
C LEU A 34 29.88 -4.39 -16.41
N THR A 35 30.46 -5.39 -17.09
CA THR A 35 30.18 -5.65 -18.51
C THR A 35 29.87 -7.13 -18.73
N ASN A 36 28.89 -7.41 -19.59
CA ASN A 36 28.44 -8.77 -19.88
C ASN A 36 28.01 -9.55 -18.61
N ILE A 37 27.53 -8.85 -17.60
CA ILE A 37 26.89 -9.39 -16.40
C ILE A 37 25.38 -9.25 -16.57
N ALA A 38 24.65 -10.34 -16.42
CA ALA A 38 23.22 -10.40 -16.62
C ALA A 38 22.43 -10.08 -15.35
N ALA A 39 22.98 -10.42 -14.17
CA ALA A 39 22.45 -10.00 -12.87
C ALA A 39 23.46 -10.17 -11.74
N ILE A 40 23.25 -9.42 -10.66
CA ILE A 40 23.85 -9.60 -9.34
C ILE A 40 22.82 -10.29 -8.45
N LYS A 41 23.19 -11.40 -7.81
CA LYS A 41 22.29 -12.25 -7.01
C LYS A 41 22.79 -12.40 -5.58
N GLY A 42 21.92 -12.14 -4.59
CA GLY A 42 22.20 -12.37 -3.17
C GLY A 42 22.07 -13.84 -2.75
N GLU A 43 21.01 -14.50 -3.24
CA GLU A 43 20.60 -15.88 -2.91
C GLU A 43 19.77 -15.97 -1.62
N GLN A 44 20.34 -16.39 -0.49
CA GLN A 44 19.61 -16.44 0.79
C GLN A 44 20.35 -15.61 1.82
N GLY A 45 19.61 -15.08 2.78
CA GLY A 45 20.17 -14.28 3.87
C GLY A 45 19.85 -12.81 3.65
N ASN A 46 20.20 -11.99 4.63
CA ASN A 46 19.96 -10.54 4.54
C ASN A 46 21.18 -9.88 3.91
N ASP A 47 21.10 -9.61 2.62
CA ASP A 47 22.21 -9.13 1.80
C ASP A 47 22.26 -7.62 1.71
N ASN A 48 23.47 -7.10 1.45
CA ASN A 48 23.67 -5.69 1.15
C ASN A 48 24.36 -5.59 -0.21
N ILE A 49 23.58 -5.27 -1.24
CA ILE A 49 24.00 -5.24 -2.64
C ILE A 49 23.95 -3.80 -3.14
N THR A 50 25.07 -3.31 -3.64
CA THR A 50 25.17 -2.03 -4.35
C THR A 50 25.67 -2.31 -5.77
N GLY A 51 24.89 -1.91 -6.76
CA GLY A 51 25.24 -1.94 -8.17
C GLY A 51 26.31 -0.89 -8.52
N SER A 52 26.46 -0.68 -9.81
CA SER A 52 27.46 0.14 -10.46
C SER A 52 26.88 1.50 -10.89
N GLU A 53 27.63 2.24 -11.70
CA GLU A 53 27.18 3.49 -12.32
C GLU A 53 26.43 3.26 -13.66
N GLY A 54 26.23 1.99 -14.05
CA GLY A 54 25.47 1.63 -15.23
C GLY A 54 24.26 0.76 -14.87
N SER A 55 23.36 0.59 -15.83
CA SER A 55 22.15 -0.23 -15.67
C SER A 55 22.43 -1.66 -15.23
N ASP A 56 22.01 -1.97 -14.01
CA ASP A 56 22.17 -3.26 -13.36
C ASP A 56 20.84 -4.00 -13.19
N VAL A 57 20.95 -5.33 -13.11
CA VAL A 57 19.85 -6.19 -12.70
C VAL A 57 20.22 -6.81 -11.37
N ILE A 58 19.40 -6.60 -10.35
CA ILE A 58 19.66 -7.03 -8.97
C ILE A 58 18.54 -7.97 -8.51
N ILE A 59 18.92 -9.12 -7.97
CA ILE A 59 18.02 -10.09 -7.34
C ILE A 59 18.52 -10.29 -5.91
N GLY A 60 17.76 -9.83 -4.91
CA GLY A 60 18.09 -10.04 -3.50
C GLY A 60 18.04 -11.54 -3.17
N GLY A 61 16.87 -12.13 -3.40
CA GLY A 61 16.59 -13.53 -3.08
C GLY A 61 15.83 -13.63 -1.76
N GLU A 62 15.93 -14.76 -1.07
CA GLU A 62 15.23 -14.94 0.21
C GLU A 62 15.94 -14.15 1.32
N GLY A 63 15.28 -13.20 1.95
CA GLY A 63 15.94 -12.44 2.98
C GLY A 63 15.22 -11.19 3.40
N ASN A 64 15.98 -10.21 3.82
CA ASN A 64 15.51 -8.87 4.13
C ASN A 64 16.65 -7.96 3.69
N ASP A 65 16.68 -7.66 2.40
CA ASP A 65 17.87 -7.19 1.72
C ASP A 65 17.92 -5.67 1.64
N LYS A 66 19.12 -5.16 1.40
CA LYS A 66 19.38 -3.76 1.08
C LYS A 66 19.96 -3.72 -0.32
N LEU A 67 19.15 -3.29 -1.27
CA LEU A 67 19.48 -3.26 -2.68
C LEU A 67 19.59 -1.80 -3.11
N ARG A 68 20.70 -1.47 -3.80
CA ARG A 68 20.93 -0.14 -4.38
C ARG A 68 21.36 -0.31 -5.83
N GLY A 69 20.68 0.37 -6.74
CA GLY A 69 21.00 0.35 -8.16
C GLY A 69 22.29 1.12 -8.44
N GLY A 70 22.29 2.41 -8.12
CA GLY A 70 23.43 3.28 -8.30
C GLY A 70 23.15 4.33 -9.37
N GLY A 71 23.90 4.31 -10.46
CA GLY A 71 23.61 5.14 -11.62
C GLY A 71 23.14 4.29 -12.79
N GLY A 72 22.41 4.89 -13.73
CA GLY A 72 21.80 4.17 -14.84
C GLY A 72 20.39 3.67 -14.50
N ASN A 73 19.76 3.02 -15.47
CA ASN A 73 18.40 2.51 -15.30
C ASN A 73 18.47 1.09 -14.75
N ASP A 74 18.16 0.92 -13.48
CA ASP A 74 18.32 -0.34 -12.76
C ASP A 74 17.02 -1.15 -12.69
N THR A 75 17.16 -2.47 -12.55
CA THR A 75 16.03 -3.39 -12.44
C THR A 75 16.21 -4.30 -11.23
N PHE A 76 15.31 -4.19 -10.26
CA PHE A 76 15.18 -5.13 -9.16
C PHE A 76 14.17 -6.21 -9.56
N ILE A 77 14.52 -7.49 -9.37
CA ILE A 77 13.61 -8.60 -9.66
C ILE A 77 13.15 -9.20 -8.33
N VAL A 78 11.84 -9.38 -8.19
CA VAL A 78 11.20 -10.15 -7.12
C VAL A 78 10.72 -11.48 -7.71
N GLU A 79 11.20 -12.59 -7.15
CA GLU A 79 10.92 -13.96 -7.63
C GLU A 79 9.92 -14.67 -6.71
N GLY A 80 8.63 -14.39 -6.89
CA GLY A 80 7.55 -15.08 -6.18
C GLY A 80 7.23 -14.46 -4.83
N GLN A 81 7.12 -15.29 -3.78
CA GLN A 81 6.46 -14.92 -2.52
C GLN A 81 7.36 -14.99 -1.27
N LEU A 82 8.64 -15.35 -1.43
CA LEU A 82 9.53 -15.67 -0.31
C LEU A 82 10.74 -14.75 -0.18
N ASP A 83 10.82 -13.69 -0.98
CA ASP A 83 11.97 -12.78 -1.01
C ASP A 83 12.09 -11.97 0.30
N GLY A 84 10.98 -11.87 1.03
CA GLY A 84 10.92 -11.20 2.33
C GLY A 84 10.67 -9.71 2.20
N PHE A 85 11.22 -8.90 3.11
CA PHE A 85 10.99 -7.46 3.16
C PHE A 85 12.26 -6.69 2.89
N ASP A 86 12.34 -6.12 1.71
CA ASP A 86 13.55 -5.47 1.21
C ASP A 86 13.48 -3.96 1.35
N ARG A 87 14.67 -3.36 1.26
CA ARG A 87 14.84 -1.94 1.01
C ARG A 87 15.54 -1.78 -0.33
N MET A 88 14.79 -1.29 -1.31
CA MET A 88 15.29 -0.99 -2.64
C MET A 88 15.48 0.52 -2.79
N ILE A 89 16.56 0.93 -3.43
CA ILE A 89 16.84 2.31 -3.81
C ILE A 89 17.37 2.26 -5.24
N GLY A 90 16.69 2.89 -6.19
CA GLY A 90 17.14 2.91 -7.59
C GLY A 90 18.43 3.72 -7.75
N GLY A 91 18.28 5.02 -7.95
CA GLY A 91 19.35 5.99 -7.82
C GLY A 91 19.23 7.05 -8.90
N GLU A 92 20.28 7.25 -9.70
CA GLU A 92 20.20 8.11 -10.87
C GLU A 92 19.71 7.30 -12.08
N GLY A 93 18.50 7.52 -12.57
CA GLY A 93 18.03 6.83 -13.75
C GLY A 93 16.51 6.70 -13.74
N GLU A 94 16.02 5.79 -14.57
CA GLU A 94 14.65 5.30 -14.49
C GLU A 94 14.73 3.84 -14.01
N ASP A 95 14.33 3.62 -12.77
CA ASP A 95 14.52 2.39 -12.02
C ASP A 95 13.19 1.67 -11.83
N GLN A 96 13.24 0.34 -11.84
CA GLN A 96 12.03 -0.48 -11.80
C GLN A 96 12.17 -1.71 -10.92
N VAL A 97 11.04 -2.15 -10.35
CA VAL A 97 10.90 -3.44 -9.67
C VAL A 97 9.95 -4.31 -10.50
N LEU A 98 10.39 -5.51 -10.85
CA LEU A 98 9.63 -6.44 -11.70
C LEU A 98 9.33 -7.74 -10.98
N GLY A 99 8.07 -8.16 -11.06
CA GLY A 99 7.61 -9.48 -10.66
C GLY A 99 7.89 -10.55 -11.73
N SER A 100 7.52 -11.77 -11.40
CA SER A 100 7.64 -12.94 -12.25
C SER A 100 6.39 -13.11 -13.14
N GLY A 101 6.24 -14.29 -13.76
CA GLY A 101 4.99 -14.66 -14.43
C GLY A 101 3.94 -15.26 -13.50
N GLY A 102 4.25 -15.40 -12.21
CA GLY A 102 3.40 -16.02 -11.20
C GLY A 102 2.65 -15.00 -10.34
N ASP A 103 2.26 -15.44 -9.14
CA ASP A 103 1.79 -14.51 -8.10
C ASP A 103 3.01 -14.06 -7.30
N ASP A 104 3.23 -12.74 -7.21
CA ASP A 104 4.38 -12.17 -6.53
C ASP A 104 3.99 -11.36 -5.29
N THR A 105 4.90 -11.33 -4.31
CA THR A 105 4.78 -10.49 -3.11
C THR A 105 5.98 -9.55 -3.02
N PHE A 106 5.74 -8.28 -3.28
CA PHE A 106 6.72 -7.21 -3.12
C PHE A 106 6.72 -6.74 -1.67
N GLY A 107 7.56 -7.36 -0.85
CA GLY A 107 7.71 -6.97 0.55
C GLY A 107 8.64 -5.77 0.72
N PHE A 108 8.16 -4.71 1.36
CA PHE A 108 8.97 -3.53 1.67
C PHE A 108 9.05 -3.30 3.17
N GLN A 109 10.26 -3.09 3.69
CA GLN A 109 10.42 -2.52 5.05
C GLN A 109 10.02 -1.05 5.08
N ARG A 110 10.23 -0.37 3.95
CA ARG A 110 9.97 1.04 3.74
C ARG A 110 10.18 1.35 2.26
N LEU A 111 9.31 2.17 1.69
CA LEU A 111 9.55 2.82 0.40
C LEU A 111 9.19 4.30 0.54
N LEU A 112 10.10 5.17 0.16
CA LEU A 112 9.87 6.61 0.08
C LEU A 112 9.94 7.08 -1.36
N SER A 113 9.26 8.19 -1.66
CA SER A 113 9.48 8.93 -2.92
C SER A 113 10.95 9.31 -3.17
N SER A 114 11.78 9.38 -2.12
CA SER A 114 13.23 9.61 -2.25
C SER A 114 14.07 8.36 -2.54
N ASP A 115 13.47 7.17 -2.50
CA ASP A 115 14.14 5.90 -2.82
C ASP A 115 14.15 5.65 -4.35
N SER A 116 13.61 6.58 -5.16
CA SER A 116 13.72 6.65 -6.64
C SER A 116 13.44 5.32 -7.34
N ILE A 117 12.19 4.89 -7.25
CA ILE A 117 11.66 3.75 -7.98
C ILE A 117 10.47 4.29 -8.78
N GLU A 118 10.63 4.34 -10.11
CA GLU A 118 9.66 4.94 -11.01
C GLU A 118 8.58 3.95 -11.43
N LEU A 119 8.86 2.64 -11.42
CA LEU A 119 7.91 1.59 -11.81
C LEU A 119 7.96 0.38 -10.87
N ILE A 120 6.79 -0.12 -10.48
CA ILE A 120 6.62 -1.49 -9.97
C ILE A 120 5.61 -2.20 -10.86
N ASP A 121 6.07 -3.24 -11.56
CA ASP A 121 5.22 -4.08 -12.42
C ASP A 121 5.15 -5.50 -11.86
N GLY A 122 3.96 -5.90 -11.42
CA GLY A 122 3.68 -7.25 -10.96
C GLY A 122 3.75 -8.33 -12.04
N GLY A 123 3.74 -7.97 -13.32
CA GLY A 123 3.66 -8.95 -14.40
C GLY A 123 2.27 -9.61 -14.48
N THR A 124 2.22 -10.93 -14.63
CA THR A 124 0.94 -11.65 -14.63
C THR A 124 0.57 -12.09 -13.21
N GLY A 125 -0.51 -12.87 -13.03
CA GLY A 125 -0.89 -13.38 -11.70
C GLY A 125 -1.53 -12.34 -10.79
N THR A 126 -1.59 -12.67 -9.50
CA THR A 126 -2.19 -11.87 -8.43
C THR A 126 -1.07 -11.34 -7.53
N ASN A 127 -0.72 -10.07 -7.73
CA ASN A 127 0.45 -9.49 -7.09
C ASN A 127 0.09 -8.55 -5.95
N TYR A 128 0.84 -8.60 -4.86
CA TYR A 128 0.62 -7.74 -3.70
C TYR A 128 1.89 -6.99 -3.33
N ILE A 129 1.72 -5.73 -2.95
CA ILE A 129 2.70 -5.00 -2.17
C ILE A 129 2.36 -5.20 -0.70
N VAL A 130 3.36 -5.54 0.13
CA VAL A 130 3.12 -5.91 1.53
C VAL A 130 4.14 -5.24 2.45
N GLY A 131 3.64 -4.57 3.49
CA GLY A 131 4.41 -4.09 4.63
C GLY A 131 4.64 -5.16 5.69
N THR A 132 5.38 -4.81 6.72
CA THR A 132 5.81 -5.70 7.78
C THR A 132 4.72 -5.88 8.86
N ASN A 133 5.14 -6.39 10.03
CA ASN A 133 4.28 -6.44 11.23
C ASN A 133 4.54 -5.25 12.18
N ALA A 134 5.32 -4.27 11.73
CA ALA A 134 5.62 -3.06 12.46
C ALA A 134 5.08 -1.86 11.67
N SER A 135 5.06 -0.68 12.29
CA SER A 135 4.70 0.55 11.59
C SER A 135 5.59 0.80 10.37
N ASP A 136 4.97 0.79 9.19
CA ASP A 136 5.64 1.02 7.92
C ASP A 136 5.37 2.42 7.35
N MET A 137 6.25 2.83 6.44
CA MET A 137 6.06 4.02 5.61
C MET A 137 6.27 3.62 4.16
N LEU A 138 5.15 3.52 3.44
CA LEU A 138 5.07 3.13 2.04
C LEU A 138 4.50 4.31 1.25
N ASP A 139 5.33 4.92 0.41
CA ASP A 139 4.98 6.10 -0.38
C ASP A 139 5.27 5.86 -1.85
N PHE A 140 4.21 5.53 -2.59
CA PHE A 140 4.22 5.28 -4.03
C PHE A 140 3.81 6.52 -4.84
N SER A 141 3.77 7.71 -4.23
CA SER A 141 3.32 8.93 -4.92
C SER A 141 4.19 9.35 -6.11
N ALA A 142 5.40 8.80 -6.22
CA ALA A 142 6.32 8.99 -7.35
C ALA A 142 6.53 7.71 -8.16
N THR A 143 5.74 6.65 -7.91
CA THR A 143 5.93 5.32 -8.48
C THR A 143 4.69 4.94 -9.28
N HIS A 144 4.88 4.53 -10.54
CA HIS A 144 3.81 3.94 -11.32
C HIS A 144 3.60 2.48 -10.91
N LEU A 145 2.38 2.11 -10.51
CA LEU A 145 2.02 0.74 -10.17
C LEU A 145 1.26 0.10 -11.34
N THR A 146 1.75 -1.04 -11.81
CA THR A 146 1.12 -1.83 -12.87
C THR A 146 0.99 -3.29 -12.42
N ASN A 147 -0.15 -3.91 -12.74
CA ASN A 147 -0.44 -5.30 -12.38
C ASN A 147 -0.34 -5.61 -10.87
N ILE A 148 -0.62 -4.62 -10.02
CA ILE A 148 -0.69 -4.78 -8.56
C ILE A 148 -2.16 -4.89 -8.14
N THR A 149 -2.48 -5.93 -7.36
CA THR A 149 -3.84 -6.21 -6.88
C THR A 149 -4.22 -5.34 -5.69
N ALA A 150 -3.29 -5.16 -4.74
CA ALA A 150 -3.47 -4.30 -3.58
C ALA A 150 -2.14 -3.96 -2.90
N ILE A 151 -2.13 -2.83 -2.20
CA ILE A 151 -1.12 -2.42 -1.24
C ILE A 151 -1.63 -2.79 0.16
N LYS A 152 -0.87 -3.59 0.90
CA LYS A 152 -1.22 -4.08 2.24
C LYS A 152 -0.21 -3.56 3.26
N GLY A 153 -0.65 -2.79 4.26
CA GLY A 153 0.22 -2.32 5.35
C GLY A 153 0.65 -3.46 6.25
N GLY A 154 -0.31 -4.26 6.71
CA GLY A 154 -0.04 -5.47 7.49
C GLY A 154 -0.48 -5.31 8.93
N LEU A 155 0.45 -5.42 9.87
CA LEU A 155 0.19 -5.07 11.27
C LEU A 155 1.02 -3.83 11.62
N GLY A 156 0.49 -2.97 12.48
CA GLY A 156 1.23 -1.80 12.91
C GLY A 156 0.40 -0.56 12.71
N ASN A 157 1.00 0.61 12.95
CA ASN A 157 0.37 1.87 12.58
C ASN A 157 1.07 2.36 11.33
N ASP A 158 0.48 2.10 10.18
CA ASP A 158 1.13 2.26 8.89
C ASP A 158 0.79 3.60 8.27
N LYS A 159 1.72 4.12 7.48
CA LYS A 159 1.48 5.27 6.62
C LYS A 159 1.62 4.84 5.18
N ILE A 160 0.50 4.76 4.48
CA ILE A 160 0.43 4.32 3.10
C ILE A 160 -0.02 5.47 2.23
N THR A 161 0.77 5.79 1.20
CA THR A 161 0.40 6.67 0.09
C THR A 161 0.50 5.87 -1.19
N GLY A 162 -0.62 5.76 -1.90
CA GLY A 162 -0.70 5.13 -3.21
C GLY A 162 -0.04 5.97 -4.32
N SER A 163 -0.31 5.57 -5.55
CA SER A 163 0.23 6.12 -6.78
C SER A 163 -0.66 7.23 -7.36
N GLU A 164 -0.35 7.67 -8.57
CA GLU A 164 -1.25 8.53 -9.36
C GLU A 164 -2.36 7.72 -10.09
N GLY A 165 -2.34 6.39 -9.98
CA GLY A 165 -3.32 5.48 -10.57
C GLY A 165 -4.37 5.03 -9.56
N SER A 166 -5.32 4.22 -10.03
CA SER A 166 -6.32 3.61 -9.15
C SER A 166 -5.71 2.55 -8.24
N ASP A 167 -5.69 2.81 -6.94
CA ASP A 167 -5.10 1.90 -5.97
C ASP A 167 -6.16 1.19 -5.12
N ASN A 168 -5.85 -0.05 -4.72
CA ASN A 168 -6.57 -0.74 -3.66
C ASN A 168 -5.67 -0.84 -2.42
N ILE A 169 -6.05 -0.15 -1.35
CA ILE A 169 -5.25 0.01 -0.14
C ILE A 169 -5.95 -0.70 1.02
N ILE A 170 -5.22 -1.61 1.66
CA ILE A 170 -5.62 -2.30 2.89
C ILE A 170 -4.61 -1.89 3.96
N GLY A 171 -5.01 -1.05 4.92
CA GLY A 171 -4.14 -0.68 6.05
C GLY A 171 -3.72 -1.92 6.84
N GLY A 172 -4.70 -2.75 7.18
CA GLY A 172 -4.48 -3.97 7.95
C GLY A 172 -4.91 -3.73 9.37
N LYS A 173 -4.17 -4.24 10.36
CA LYS A 173 -4.48 -4.01 11.77
C LYS A 173 -3.64 -2.91 12.37
N GLY A 174 -4.30 -1.98 13.02
CA GLY A 174 -3.69 -0.99 13.90
C GLY A 174 -4.35 0.34 13.65
N ASN A 175 -3.57 1.42 13.69
CA ASN A 175 -4.09 2.76 13.45
C ASN A 175 -3.38 3.37 12.25
N ASP A 176 -3.96 3.17 11.08
CA ASP A 176 -3.30 3.47 9.82
C ASP A 176 -3.66 4.85 9.27
N THR A 177 -2.75 5.45 8.53
CA THR A 177 -2.98 6.67 7.75
C THR A 177 -2.87 6.34 6.27
N LEU A 178 -4.00 6.39 5.59
CA LEU A 178 -4.16 5.95 4.21
C LEU A 178 -4.43 7.14 3.29
N ARG A 179 -3.70 7.21 2.18
CA ARG A 179 -3.95 8.14 1.07
C ARG A 179 -3.83 7.33 -0.22
N GLY A 180 -4.87 7.32 -1.03
CA GLY A 180 -4.86 6.75 -2.37
C GLY A 180 -3.97 7.59 -3.27
N GLY A 181 -4.50 8.69 -3.78
CA GLY A 181 -3.68 9.66 -4.49
C GLY A 181 -4.54 10.40 -5.47
N ALA A 182 -4.17 10.32 -6.74
CA ALA A 182 -5.07 10.63 -7.83
C ALA A 182 -5.60 9.32 -8.40
N GLY A 183 -6.80 9.34 -8.99
CA GLY A 183 -7.39 8.15 -9.59
C GLY A 183 -8.54 7.63 -8.74
N SER A 184 -9.19 6.55 -9.16
CA SER A 184 -10.27 5.96 -8.38
C SER A 184 -9.69 4.98 -7.37
N ASP A 185 -9.67 5.37 -6.09
CA ASP A 185 -9.03 4.59 -5.04
C ASP A 185 -10.04 3.81 -4.20
N THR A 186 -9.67 2.60 -3.78
CA THR A 186 -10.46 1.78 -2.85
C THR A 186 -9.68 1.57 -1.56
N TYR A 187 -10.28 1.97 -0.44
CA TYR A 187 -9.75 1.72 0.90
C TYR A 187 -10.57 0.58 1.49
N SER A 188 -9.94 -0.59 1.63
CA SER A 188 -10.60 -1.83 2.03
C SER A 188 -10.34 -2.13 3.51
N PHE A 189 -11.42 -2.38 4.26
CA PHE A 189 -11.42 -2.59 5.70
C PHE A 189 -11.96 -3.99 6.02
N ASP A 190 -11.06 -4.84 6.50
CA ASP A 190 -11.36 -6.22 6.91
C ASP A 190 -11.58 -6.33 8.43
N LEU A 191 -11.73 -7.55 8.94
CA LEU A 191 -11.94 -7.82 10.36
C LEU A 191 -10.85 -7.19 11.26
N ASN A 192 -11.29 -6.46 12.29
CA ASN A 192 -10.45 -5.81 13.31
C ASN A 192 -9.37 -4.88 12.74
N PHE A 193 -9.71 -4.08 11.72
CA PHE A 193 -8.77 -3.13 11.11
C PHE A 193 -8.23 -2.09 12.10
N GLY A 194 -9.01 -1.71 13.13
CA GLY A 194 -8.59 -0.76 14.15
C GLY A 194 -9.06 0.67 13.87
N ILE A 195 -8.21 1.68 14.10
CA ILE A 195 -8.62 3.09 14.05
C ILE A 195 -7.84 3.84 12.97
N ASP A 196 -8.45 3.95 11.80
CA ASP A 196 -7.79 4.44 10.61
C ASP A 196 -8.19 5.86 10.23
N THR A 197 -7.30 6.53 9.51
CA THR A 197 -7.51 7.85 8.93
C THR A 197 -7.33 7.79 7.43
N ILE A 198 -8.39 8.13 6.69
CA ILE A 198 -8.34 8.32 5.24
C ILE A 198 -8.07 9.81 4.94
N ILE A 199 -7.10 10.08 4.07
CA ILE A 199 -6.81 11.40 3.50
C ILE A 199 -7.15 11.36 2.02
N ASN A 200 -8.43 11.44 1.69
CA ASN A 200 -8.92 11.41 0.31
C ASN A 200 -8.80 12.80 -0.33
N GLN A 201 -7.60 13.33 -0.55
CA GLN A 201 -7.43 14.64 -1.18
C GLN A 201 -7.26 14.48 -2.69
N ASP A 202 -8.36 14.26 -3.41
CA ASP A 202 -8.35 14.07 -4.86
C ASP A 202 -9.21 15.10 -5.62
N SER A 203 -8.55 15.82 -6.52
CA SER A 203 -9.13 16.83 -7.42
C SER A 203 -9.25 16.36 -8.87
N SER A 204 -8.90 15.11 -9.14
CA SER A 204 -9.02 14.48 -10.45
C SER A 204 -10.48 14.48 -10.96
N ILE A 205 -10.67 14.26 -12.25
CA ILE A 205 -12.00 14.26 -12.88
C ILE A 205 -12.44 12.82 -13.07
N ASN A 206 -13.72 12.51 -12.80
CA ASN A 206 -14.33 11.18 -12.95
C ASN A 206 -13.71 10.05 -12.09
N LYS A 207 -12.91 10.37 -11.08
CA LYS A 207 -12.57 9.40 -10.03
C LYS A 207 -13.81 8.93 -9.27
N VAL A 208 -13.66 7.77 -8.66
CA VAL A 208 -14.61 7.15 -7.75
C VAL A 208 -13.83 6.59 -6.58
N ASP A 209 -13.80 7.32 -5.48
CA ASP A 209 -13.12 6.89 -4.26
C ASP A 209 -14.09 6.12 -3.37
N THR A 210 -13.69 4.92 -2.94
CA THR A 210 -14.54 3.97 -2.23
C THR A 210 -13.96 3.60 -0.87
N ALA A 211 -14.76 3.69 0.20
CA ALA A 211 -14.45 3.05 1.47
C ALA A 211 -15.25 1.74 1.56
N TYR A 212 -14.58 0.59 1.45
CA TYR A 212 -15.22 -0.73 1.37
C TYR A 212 -15.00 -1.52 2.66
N PHE A 213 -16.09 -1.99 3.26
CA PHE A 213 -16.11 -2.82 4.46
C PHE A 213 -16.51 -4.25 4.08
N SER A 214 -15.54 -5.18 4.09
CA SER A 214 -15.78 -6.58 3.74
C SER A 214 -16.43 -7.38 4.88
N ASP A 215 -16.21 -6.95 6.13
CA ASP A 215 -16.71 -7.63 7.33
C ASP A 215 -17.61 -6.72 8.17
N ALA A 216 -18.54 -6.02 7.52
CA ALA A 216 -19.61 -5.26 8.17
C ALA A 216 -20.88 -5.25 7.34
N SER A 217 -22.05 -5.32 7.98
CA SER A 217 -23.31 -4.96 7.34
C SER A 217 -23.58 -3.46 7.42
N PHE A 218 -24.39 -2.93 6.50
CA PHE A 218 -24.69 -1.50 6.48
C PHE A 218 -25.37 -1.00 7.77
N ASP A 219 -26.08 -1.86 8.49
CA ASP A 219 -26.76 -1.55 9.76
C ASP A 219 -25.89 -1.76 11.01
N GLU A 220 -24.60 -2.06 10.81
CA GLU A 220 -23.56 -2.05 11.84
C GLU A 220 -22.69 -0.77 11.76
N LEU A 221 -22.83 0.02 10.70
CA LEU A 221 -22.04 1.24 10.50
C LEU A 221 -22.75 2.46 11.08
N TRP A 222 -22.04 3.18 11.94
CA TRP A 222 -22.50 4.42 12.58
C TRP A 222 -21.76 5.63 12.03
N PHE A 223 -22.51 6.59 11.50
CA PHE A 223 -21.99 7.81 10.89
C PHE A 223 -22.14 8.98 11.84
N SER A 224 -21.04 9.70 12.07
CA SER A 224 -21.05 10.91 12.90
C SER A 224 -20.11 11.96 12.37
N ARG A 225 -20.40 13.22 12.68
CA ARG A 225 -19.54 14.35 12.35
C ARG A 225 -18.68 14.72 13.55
N ASN A 226 -17.38 14.81 13.33
CA ASN A 226 -16.42 15.32 14.30
C ASN A 226 -15.66 16.50 13.72
N SER A 227 -16.00 17.71 14.15
CA SER A 227 -15.47 18.94 13.54
C SER A 227 -15.71 18.98 12.02
N ASN A 228 -14.65 18.91 11.21
CA ASN A 228 -14.72 18.86 9.75
C ASN A 228 -14.49 17.46 9.17
N HIS A 229 -14.44 16.42 10.00
CA HIS A 229 -14.23 15.04 9.60
C HIS A 229 -15.55 14.26 9.63
N LEU A 230 -15.66 13.26 8.75
CA LEU A 230 -16.64 12.19 8.88
C LEU A 230 -16.00 11.08 9.70
N GLN A 231 -16.72 10.57 10.70
CA GLN A 231 -16.34 9.39 11.45
C GLN A 231 -17.34 8.27 11.17
N ILE A 232 -16.82 7.08 10.84
CA ILE A 232 -17.58 5.85 10.62
C ILE A 232 -17.13 4.86 11.67
N THR A 233 -18.02 4.44 12.56
CA THR A 233 -17.73 3.46 13.63
C THR A 233 -18.46 2.16 13.33
N GLN A 234 -17.78 1.03 13.40
CA GLN A 234 -18.43 -0.27 13.31
C GLN A 234 -18.88 -0.71 14.70
N SER A 235 -20.20 -0.80 14.89
CA SER A 235 -20.80 -1.12 16.19
C SER A 235 -20.35 -2.50 16.70
N GLY A 236 -20.18 -2.62 18.01
CA GLY A 236 -19.75 -3.86 18.66
C GLY A 236 -18.24 -4.12 18.60
N THR A 237 -17.46 -3.24 17.99
CA THR A 237 -16.01 -3.38 17.79
C THR A 237 -15.26 -2.10 18.20
N ASP A 238 -13.92 -2.14 18.17
CA ASP A 238 -13.07 -0.94 18.30
C ASP A 238 -12.79 -0.27 16.95
N ASN A 239 -13.38 -0.77 15.86
CA ASN A 239 -13.10 -0.31 14.51
C ASN A 239 -13.72 1.06 14.23
N GLN A 240 -12.90 1.99 13.73
CA GLN A 240 -13.34 3.32 13.36
C GLN A 240 -12.50 3.87 12.21
N ILE A 241 -13.17 4.55 11.28
CA ILE A 241 -12.51 5.32 10.22
C ILE A 241 -12.80 6.80 10.43
N THR A 242 -11.78 7.62 10.28
CA THR A 242 -11.91 9.07 10.12
C THR A 242 -11.58 9.47 8.69
N VAL A 243 -12.58 9.92 7.93
CA VAL A 243 -12.33 10.55 6.62
C VAL A 243 -12.03 12.03 6.84
N ARG A 244 -10.77 12.39 6.61
CA ARG A 244 -10.25 13.69 7.02
C ARG A 244 -10.79 14.79 6.13
N ASN A 245 -11.34 15.86 6.73
CA ASN A 245 -11.81 17.07 6.05
C ASN A 245 -13.03 16.88 5.14
N TRP A 246 -13.78 15.78 5.29
CA TRP A 246 -15.04 15.49 4.57
C TRP A 246 -15.95 16.72 4.39
N TYR A 247 -16.09 17.54 5.45
CA TYR A 247 -16.98 18.71 5.46
C TYR A 247 -16.33 20.02 5.00
N SER A 248 -15.09 19.97 4.50
CA SER A 248 -14.33 21.17 4.08
C SER A 248 -14.48 21.46 2.58
N ASN A 249 -14.41 20.42 1.73
CA ASN A 249 -14.56 20.49 0.28
C ASN A 249 -14.94 19.09 -0.24
N SER A 250 -15.63 19.00 -1.38
CA SER A 250 -15.99 17.73 -2.02
C SER A 250 -14.77 16.92 -2.46
N GLU A 251 -13.63 17.57 -2.70
CA GLU A 251 -12.34 16.90 -2.98
C GLU A 251 -11.80 16.08 -1.81
N TYR A 252 -12.40 16.18 -0.61
CA TYR A 252 -12.05 15.39 0.58
C TYR A 252 -13.01 14.24 0.88
N GLN A 253 -14.05 14.10 0.06
CA GLN A 253 -15.11 13.11 0.28
C GLN A 253 -14.77 11.86 -0.51
N MET A 254 -15.08 10.70 0.08
CA MET A 254 -15.27 9.47 -0.70
C MET A 254 -16.49 9.66 -1.61
N ASP A 255 -16.54 9.00 -2.76
CA ASP A 255 -17.73 8.96 -3.61
C ASP A 255 -18.75 7.92 -3.11
N SER A 256 -18.25 6.78 -2.61
CA SER A 256 -19.08 5.72 -2.03
C SER A 256 -18.49 5.14 -0.74
N ILE A 257 -19.40 4.65 0.09
CA ILE A 257 -19.11 3.74 1.20
C ILE A 257 -19.85 2.45 0.92
N GLU A 258 -19.15 1.33 0.94
CA GLU A 258 -19.65 0.05 0.44
C GLU A 258 -19.48 -1.06 1.47
N THR A 259 -20.38 -2.03 1.40
CA THR A 259 -20.32 -3.33 2.06
C THR A 259 -20.51 -4.40 1.00
N ASP A 260 -20.36 -5.68 1.33
CA ASP A 260 -20.57 -6.80 0.40
C ASP A 260 -21.90 -6.76 -0.38
N SER A 261 -22.93 -6.13 0.17
CA SER A 261 -24.28 -6.15 -0.40
C SER A 261 -24.90 -4.78 -0.63
N SER A 262 -24.24 -3.70 -0.23
CA SER A 262 -24.88 -2.38 -0.20
C SER A 262 -23.89 -1.24 -0.42
N VAL A 263 -24.39 -0.19 -1.07
CA VAL A 263 -23.65 1.04 -1.35
C VAL A 263 -24.39 2.26 -0.81
N LEU A 264 -23.65 3.16 -0.19
CA LEU A 264 -24.06 4.48 0.26
C LEU A 264 -23.28 5.52 -0.54
N LEU A 265 -23.99 6.34 -1.31
CA LEU A 265 -23.38 7.43 -2.05
C LEU A 265 -23.11 8.63 -1.12
N ASN A 266 -22.04 9.37 -1.40
CA ASN A 266 -21.60 10.51 -0.60
C ASN A 266 -22.69 11.56 -0.31
N ASN A 267 -23.58 11.80 -1.29
CA ASN A 267 -24.68 12.74 -1.18
C ASN A 267 -25.79 12.30 -0.21
N GLN A 268 -25.79 11.04 0.23
CA GLN A 268 -26.72 10.50 1.22
C GLN A 268 -26.12 10.45 2.64
N VAL A 269 -24.80 10.57 2.80
CA VAL A 269 -24.11 10.41 4.09
C VAL A 269 -24.65 11.38 5.15
N GLU A 270 -24.97 12.62 4.78
CA GLU A 270 -25.46 13.62 5.73
C GLU A 270 -26.85 13.29 6.32
N LEU A 271 -27.67 12.52 5.60
CA LEU A 271 -28.95 12.05 6.12
C LEU A 271 -28.74 11.08 7.30
N LEU A 272 -27.78 10.17 7.18
CA LEU A 272 -27.41 9.25 8.26
C LEU A 272 -26.78 9.99 9.43
N VAL A 273 -25.81 10.88 9.17
CA VAL A 273 -25.17 11.69 10.22
C VAL A 273 -26.20 12.49 11.01
N SER A 274 -27.16 13.13 10.32
CA SER A 274 -28.23 13.91 10.95
C SER A 274 -29.18 13.05 11.78
N ALA A 275 -29.57 11.89 11.25
CA ALA A 275 -30.47 10.96 11.96
C ALA A 275 -29.81 10.35 13.20
N MET A 276 -28.52 10.04 13.11
CA MET A 276 -27.72 9.42 14.17
C MET A 276 -27.28 10.42 15.26
N ALA A 277 -27.20 11.71 14.96
CA ALA A 277 -26.70 12.75 15.89
C ALA A 277 -27.46 12.88 17.22
N SER A 278 -28.69 12.34 17.32
CA SER A 278 -29.51 12.37 18.53
C SER A 278 -29.26 11.20 19.49
N TYR A 279 -28.41 10.25 19.11
CA TYR A 279 -28.11 9.03 19.87
C TYR A 279 -26.62 8.96 20.24
N ASP A 280 -26.31 8.13 21.22
CA ASP A 280 -24.93 7.86 21.61
C ASP A 280 -24.22 6.99 20.55
N VAL A 281 -22.95 7.32 20.27
CA VAL A 281 -22.11 6.55 19.34
C VAL A 281 -21.80 5.17 19.96
N PRO A 282 -22.02 4.05 19.25
CA PRO A 282 -21.78 2.70 19.75
C PRO A 282 -20.28 2.34 19.73
N LEU A 283 -19.48 3.04 20.53
CA LEU A 283 -18.02 2.89 20.56
C LEU A 283 -17.59 1.67 21.38
N GLY A 284 -16.76 0.82 20.79
CA GLY A 284 -15.97 -0.18 21.50
C GLY A 284 -16.61 -1.56 21.57
N VAL A 285 -15.77 -2.55 21.91
CA VAL A 285 -16.16 -3.96 21.92
C VAL A 285 -17.43 -4.22 22.74
N GLY A 286 -18.42 -4.86 22.09
CA GLY A 286 -19.69 -5.25 22.70
C GLY A 286 -20.76 -4.15 22.76
N ASN A 287 -20.43 -2.90 22.40
CA ASN A 287 -21.42 -1.82 22.29
C ASN A 287 -22.06 -1.83 20.91
N VAL A 288 -23.19 -2.54 20.80
CA VAL A 288 -23.99 -2.60 19.56
C VAL A 288 -25.05 -1.51 19.52
N ILE A 289 -25.53 -1.17 18.31
CA ILE A 289 -26.67 -0.25 18.16
C ILE A 289 -27.92 -0.88 18.80
N PRO A 290 -28.55 -0.23 19.78
CA PRO A 290 -29.77 -0.73 20.42
C PRO A 290 -30.91 -0.96 19.42
N GLN A 291 -31.76 -1.96 19.65
CA GLN A 291 -32.84 -2.32 18.71
C GLN A 291 -33.85 -1.18 18.51
N ASP A 292 -34.19 -0.44 19.55
CA ASP A 292 -35.06 0.73 19.47
C ASP A 292 -34.45 1.86 18.62
N THR A 293 -33.13 2.03 18.67
CA THR A 293 -32.39 2.92 17.76
C THR A 293 -32.42 2.39 16.33
N LYS A 294 -32.18 1.09 16.10
CA LYS A 294 -32.29 0.48 14.75
C LYS A 294 -33.69 0.67 14.16
N ASP A 295 -34.74 0.44 14.95
CA ASP A 295 -36.14 0.61 14.55
C ASP A 295 -36.44 2.07 14.18
N ALA A 296 -35.86 3.03 14.91
CA ALA A 296 -36.01 4.46 14.62
C ALA A 296 -35.28 4.89 13.34
N LEU A 297 -34.17 4.24 12.99
CA LEU A 297 -33.34 4.55 11.83
C LEU A 297 -33.74 3.77 10.56
N VAL A 298 -34.60 2.76 10.66
CA VAL A 298 -34.90 1.82 9.57
C VAL A 298 -35.33 2.50 8.26
N VAL A 299 -36.14 3.56 8.34
CA VAL A 299 -36.62 4.29 7.16
C VAL A 299 -35.47 5.04 6.50
N THR A 300 -34.63 5.72 7.29
CA THR A 300 -33.46 6.45 6.76
C THR A 300 -32.46 5.49 6.15
N LEU A 301 -32.15 4.38 6.82
CA LEU A 301 -31.24 3.36 6.29
C LEU A 301 -31.73 2.81 4.93
N ALA A 302 -33.04 2.51 4.81
CA ALA A 302 -33.63 2.02 3.56
C ALA A 302 -33.72 3.09 2.44
N GLU A 303 -33.74 4.38 2.80
CA GLU A 303 -33.72 5.49 1.85
C GLU A 303 -32.31 5.75 1.31
N THR A 304 -31.29 5.62 2.17
CA THR A 304 -29.92 6.01 1.84
C THR A 304 -29.08 4.90 1.22
N TRP A 305 -29.24 3.65 1.69
CA TRP A 305 -28.47 2.50 1.21
C TRP A 305 -29.16 1.83 0.02
N GLN A 306 -28.38 1.47 -0.99
CA GLN A 306 -28.85 0.74 -2.18
C GLN A 306 -28.24 -0.66 -2.19
N THR A 307 -29.00 -1.65 -2.63
CA THR A 307 -28.49 -3.02 -2.81
C THR A 307 -27.64 -3.12 -4.08
N LEU A 308 -26.50 -3.82 -3.99
CA LEU A 308 -25.61 -4.14 -5.11
C LEU A 308 -26.10 -5.34 -5.93
#